data_AF-A0A946VWM7-F1
#
_entry.id   AF-A0A946VWM7-F1
#
_cell.length_a   1.000
_cell.length_b   1.000
_cell.length_c   1.000
_cell.angle_alpha   90.00
_cell.angle_beta   90.00
_cell.angle_gamma   90.00
#
_symmetry.space_group_name_H-M   'P 1'
#
loop_
_entity.id
_entity.type
_entity.pdbx_description
1 polymer ?
#
loop_
_entity_poly.entity_id
_entity_poly.type
_entity_poly.pdbx_seq_one_letter_code
_entity_poly.pdbx_strand_id
1 'polypeptide(L)' 'MPEITRKKLIQLGYFEGLKKKGIGGIANFCRVRCLHTYYAAHLIRRNAVGDLIQDKYGPV' A
#
# COMPACT_ATOMS: atom_id res chain seq x y z
N MET A 1 1.43 8.90 11.88
CA MET A 1 1.30 7.71 12.75
C MET A 1 1.49 8.15 14.19
N PRO A 2 0.57 7.82 15.12
CA PRO A 2 0.72 8.16 16.54
C PRO A 2 1.99 7.56 17.17
N GLU A 3 2.56 8.25 18.16
CA GLU A 3 3.83 7.84 18.79
C GLU A 3 3.73 6.49 19.52
N ILE A 4 2.60 6.24 20.18
CA ILE A 4 2.31 4.96 20.86
C ILE A 4 2.35 3.80 19.86
N THR A 5 1.71 3.97 18.70
CA THR A 5 1.71 2.98 17.62
C THR A 5 3.12 2.73 17.11
N ARG A 6 3.92 3.80 16.93
CA ARG A 6 5.32 3.67 16.50
C ARG A 6 6.15 2.84 17.48
N LYS A 7 6.09 3.15 18.78
CA LYS A 7 6.83 2.42 19.82
C LYS A 7 6.44 0.95 19.84
N LYS A 8 5.14 0.64 19.71
CA LYS A 8 4.67 -0.75 19.68
C LYS A 8 5.21 -1.52 18.47
N LEU A 9 5.22 -0.90 17.29
CA LEU A 9 5.79 -1.52 16.08
C LEU A 9 7.29 -1.77 16.18
N ILE A 10 8.03 -0.88 16.86
CA ILE A 10 9.46 -1.06 17.12
C ILE A 10 9.65 -2.23 18.10
N GLN A 11 8.91 -2.26 19.21
CA GLN A 11 8.96 -3.34 20.19
C GLN A 11 8.69 -4.73 19.57
N LEU A 12 7.76 -4.79 18.62
CA LEU A 12 7.40 -6.03 17.90
C LEU A 12 8.36 -6.37 16.74
N GLY A 13 9.34 -5.52 16.43
CA GLY A 13 10.25 -5.73 15.29
C GLY A 13 9.62 -5.53 13.91
N TYR A 14 8.41 -4.98 13.82
CA TYR A 14 7.68 -4.79 12.55
C TYR A 14 7.96 -3.45 11.88
N PHE A 15 8.52 -2.49 12.61
CA PHE A 15 8.67 -1.11 12.14
C PHE A 15 9.56 -0.99 10.89
N GLU A 16 10.73 -1.62 10.86
CA GLU A 16 11.66 -1.50 9.71
C GLU A 16 11.09 -2.12 8.44
N GLY A 17 10.40 -3.26 8.55
CA GLY A 17 9.73 -3.90 7.42
C GLY A 17 8.63 -3.02 6.84
N LEU A 18 7.78 -2.46 7.72
CA LEU A 18 6.72 -1.54 7.33
C LEU A 18 7.28 -0.26 6.69
N LYS A 19 8.32 0.33 7.28
CA LYS A 19 8.98 1.54 6.77
C LYS A 19 9.57 1.32 5.38
N LYS A 20 10.22 0.17 5.14
CA LYS A 20 10.89 -0.13 3.87
C LYS A 20 9.92 -0.54 2.76
N LYS A 21 8.91 -1.35 3.09
CA LYS A 21 8.02 -1.97 2.09
C LYS A 21 6.69 -1.24 1.92
N GLY A 22 6.30 -0.41 2.88
CA GLY A 22 4.94 0.12 2.97
C GLY A 22 3.89 -0.96 3.22
N ILE A 23 2.62 -0.57 3.18
CA ILE A 23 1.49 -1.48 3.33
C ILE A 23 1.38 -2.36 2.08
N GLY A 24 1.33 -3.69 2.25
CA GLY A 24 1.22 -4.66 1.15
C GLY A 24 2.33 -4.60 0.09
N GLY A 25 3.43 -3.89 0.34
CA GLY A 25 4.54 -3.75 -0.60
C GLY A 25 4.41 -2.59 -1.60
N ILE A 26 3.44 -1.69 -1.44
CA ILE A 26 3.18 -0.60 -2.39
C ILE A 26 4.30 0.46 -2.47
N ALA A 27 5.28 0.43 -1.57
CA ALA A 27 6.44 1.32 -1.65
C ALA A 27 7.44 0.91 -2.75
N ASN A 28 7.31 -0.30 -3.32
CA ASN A 28 8.16 -0.75 -4.42
C ASN A 28 7.54 -0.39 -5.78
N PHE A 29 8.02 0.68 -6.39
CA PHE A 29 7.54 1.14 -7.71
C PHE A 29 8.05 0.31 -8.90
N CYS A 30 9.01 -0.59 -8.68
CA CYS A 30 9.51 -1.48 -9.74
C CYS A 30 8.71 -2.77 -9.86
N ARG A 31 7.86 -3.10 -8.87
CA ARG A 31 7.06 -4.32 -8.88
C ARG A 31 5.76 -4.17 -8.12
N VAL A 32 4.65 -4.42 -8.81
CA VAL A 32 3.36 -4.64 -8.17
C VAL A 32 3.35 -6.04 -7.52
N ARG A 33 3.27 -6.10 -6.19
CA ARG A 33 3.17 -7.38 -5.46
C ARG A 33 1.80 -8.02 -5.65
N CYS A 34 0.74 -7.23 -5.49
CA CYS A 34 -0.65 -7.68 -5.57
C CYS A 34 -1.54 -6.50 -5.97
N LEU A 35 -2.45 -6.72 -6.93
CA LEU A 35 -3.29 -5.66 -7.50
C LEU A 35 -4.23 -5.02 -6.46
N HIS A 36 -4.81 -5.84 -5.58
CA HIS A 36 -5.78 -5.38 -4.58
C HIS A 36 -5.25 -4.29 -3.65
N THR A 37 -3.97 -4.29 -3.27
CA THR A 37 -3.44 -3.26 -2.36
C THR A 37 -3.19 -1.95 -3.11
N TYR A 38 -2.78 -2.00 -4.38
CA TYR A 38 -2.68 -0.81 -5.23
C TYR A 38 -4.06 -0.22 -5.54
N TYR A 39 -5.06 -1.07 -5.76
CA TYR A 39 -6.44 -0.63 -5.93
C TYR A 39 -7.01 -0.01 -4.65
N ALA A 40 -6.81 -0.65 -3.49
CA ALA A 40 -7.23 -0.06 -2.21
C ALA A 40 -6.56 1.31 -1.97
N ALA A 41 -5.27 1.45 -2.31
CA ALA A 41 -4.58 2.74 -2.26
C ALA A 41 -5.17 3.75 -3.25
N HIS A 42 -5.56 3.30 -4.45
CA HIS A 42 -6.20 4.13 -5.49
C HIS A 42 -7.50 4.77 -5.01
N LEU A 43 -8.32 4.03 -4.25
CA LEU A 43 -9.58 4.52 -3.68
C LEU A 43 -9.40 5.71 -2.73
N ILE A 44 -8.23 5.85 -2.10
CA ILE A 44 -7.89 6.97 -1.20
C ILE A 44 -7.14 8.05 -1.97
N ARG A 45 -6.18 7.65 -2.81
CA ARG A 45 -5.39 8.52 -3.66
C ARG A 45 -5.17 7.83 -5.01
N ARG A 46 -5.78 8.43 -6.04
CA ARG A 46 -5.70 7.97 -7.42
C ARG A 46 -4.26 7.65 -7.83
N ASN A 47 -4.08 6.50 -8.49
CA ASN A 47 -2.81 6.02 -9.01
C ASN A 47 -3.01 5.19 -10.29
N ALA A 48 -1.96 5.11 -11.11
CA ALA A 48 -2.03 4.50 -12.44
C ALA A 48 -2.45 3.02 -12.43
N VAL A 49 -2.06 2.23 -11.43
CA VAL A 49 -2.46 0.81 -11.34
C VAL A 49 -3.97 0.70 -11.12
N GLY A 50 -4.54 1.54 -10.26
CA GLY A 50 -5.99 1.53 -10.06
C GLY A 50 -6.76 2.10 -11.24
N ASP A 51 -6.22 3.07 -11.98
CA ASP A 51 -6.83 3.53 -13.25
C ASP A 51 -6.93 2.39 -14.26
N LEU A 52 -5.86 1.60 -14.42
CA LEU A 52 -5.84 0.42 -15.30
C LEU A 52 -6.85 -0.65 -14.87
N ILE A 53 -7.01 -0.86 -13.55
CA ILE A 53 -8.00 -1.81 -13.04
C ILE A 53 -9.42 -1.30 -13.31
N GLN A 54 -9.67 -0.01 -13.10
CA GLN A 54 -10.99 0.58 -13.29
C GLN A 54 -11.38 0.66 -14.77
N ASP A 55 -10.45 0.97 -15.67
CA ASP A 55 -10.68 0.92 -17.11
C ASP A 55 -11.09 -0.49 -17.58
N LYS A 56 -10.46 -1.52 -17.00
CA LYS A 56 -10.68 -2.90 -17.45
C LYS A 56 -11.86 -3.61 -16.77
N TYR A 57 -12.16 -3.28 -15.51
CA TYR A 57 -13.11 -4.01 -14.67
C TYR A 57 -14.12 -3.12 -13.95
N GLY A 58 -14.03 -1.80 -14.11
CA GLY A 58 -14.98 -0.86 -13.55
C GLY A 58 -16.36 -0.99 -14.19
N PRO A 59 -17.40 -0.48 -13.53
CA PRO A 59 -18.71 -0.37 -14.15
C PRO A 59 -18.63 0.49 -15.42
N VAL A 60 -19.32 0.05 -16.46
CA VAL A 60 -19.56 0.81 -17.70
C VAL A 60 -20.56 1.95 -17.47
#